data_AF-A0A0N0LIN1-F1
#
_entry.id   AF-A0A0N0LIN1-F1
#
_cell.length_a   1.000
_cell.length_b   1.000
_cell.length_c   1.000
_cell.angle_alpha   90.00
_cell.angle_beta   90.00
_cell.angle_gamma   90.00
#
_symmetry.space_group_name_H-M   'P 1'
#
loop_
_entity.id
_entity.type
_entity.pdbx_description
1 polymer ?
#
loop_
_entity_poly.entity_id
_entity_poly.type
_entity_poly.pdbx_seq_one_letter_code
_entity_poly.pdbx_strand_id
1 'polypeptide(L)'
;MRKEELYDLKYTLSESIYPMLKAFKDKLDKKEMPSLPKFKDESCFEDKKRTVDLMYKFWSERLEEMIFPFEYYCYPENFENIRIDERKEKIQKGLDVFAKYFNDLWI
;
A
#
# COMPACT_ATOMS: atom_id res chain seq x y z
N MET A 1 21.97 0.47 -28.32
CA MET A 1 21.40 0.74 -26.98
C MET A 1 19.89 0.93 -27.17
N ARG A 2 19.04 0.02 -26.66
CA ARG A 2 17.58 0.08 -26.92
C ARG A 2 16.87 0.96 -25.90
N LYS A 3 15.92 1.77 -26.36
CA LYS A 3 15.17 2.76 -25.57
C LYS A 3 14.18 2.14 -24.56
N GLU A 4 13.97 0.84 -24.58
CA GLU A 4 12.94 0.14 -23.80
C GLU A 4 13.35 -0.14 -22.34
N GLU A 5 14.65 -0.16 -22.05
CA GLU A 5 15.18 -0.58 -20.72
C GLU A 5 15.29 0.56 -19.69
N LEU A 6 15.03 1.81 -20.10
CA LEU A 6 15.05 3.01 -19.24
C LEU A 6 13.64 3.48 -18.80
N TYR A 7 12.57 2.85 -19.29
CA TYR A 7 11.29 3.57 -19.52
C TYR A 7 10.00 3.04 -18.88
N ASP A 8 10.03 2.11 -17.91
CA ASP A 8 8.91 2.06 -16.97
C ASP A 8 9.39 2.20 -15.52
N LEU A 9 9.76 3.44 -15.17
CA LEU A 9 10.06 3.84 -13.81
C LEU A 9 8.97 3.37 -12.83
N LYS A 10 7.70 3.28 -13.27
CA LYS A 10 6.60 2.78 -12.42
C LYS A 10 6.77 1.29 -12.16
N TYR A 11 7.07 0.50 -13.19
CA TYR A 11 7.38 -0.92 -13.04
C TYR A 11 8.60 -1.13 -12.13
N THR A 12 9.73 -0.47 -12.40
CA THR A 12 10.95 -0.62 -11.58
C THR A 12 10.75 -0.25 -10.12
N LEU A 13 10.04 0.86 -9.86
CA LEU A 13 9.67 1.23 -8.49
C LEU A 13 8.70 0.23 -7.87
N SER A 14 7.77 -0.30 -8.66
CA SER A 14 6.79 -1.27 -8.17
C SER A 14 7.43 -2.61 -7.83
N GLU A 15 8.35 -3.12 -8.65
CA GLU A 15 9.10 -4.34 -8.34
C GLU A 15 9.88 -4.22 -7.02
N SER A 16 10.34 -3.00 -6.69
CA SER A 16 11.02 -2.75 -5.43
C SER A 16 10.04 -2.62 -4.26
N ILE A 17 8.97 -1.85 -4.42
CA ILE A 17 8.04 -1.47 -3.34
C ILE A 17 7.02 -2.56 -3.03
N TYR A 18 6.47 -3.22 -4.05
CA TYR A 18 5.44 -4.25 -3.92
C TYR A 18 5.81 -5.37 -2.92
N PRO A 19 6.97 -6.05 -3.03
CA PRO A 19 7.31 -7.12 -2.09
C PRO A 19 7.46 -6.62 -0.66
N MET A 20 7.91 -5.37 -0.46
CA MET A 20 8.04 -4.78 0.88
C MET A 20 6.67 -4.55 1.51
N LEU A 21 5.71 -3.99 0.75
CA LEU A 21 4.35 -3.77 1.23
C LEU A 21 3.62 -5.09 1.51
N LYS A 22 3.79 -6.12 0.66
CA LYS A 22 3.23 -7.46 0.90
C LYS A 22 3.80 -8.09 2.15
N ALA A 23 5.12 -8.04 2.34
CA ALA A 23 5.77 -8.58 3.53
C ALA A 23 5.31 -7.85 4.81
N PHE A 24 5.10 -6.53 4.74
CA PHE A 24 4.50 -5.78 5.83
C PHE A 24 3.10 -6.32 6.12
N LYS A 25 2.21 -6.33 5.12
CA LYS A 25 0.84 -6.77 5.27
C LYS A 25 0.74 -8.20 5.84
N ASP A 26 1.56 -9.12 5.37
CA ASP A 26 1.56 -10.50 5.87
C ASP A 26 1.94 -10.57 7.35
N LYS A 27 2.95 -9.81 7.80
CA LYS A 27 3.33 -9.73 9.22
C LYS A 27 2.23 -9.08 10.06
N LEU A 28 1.57 -8.07 9.51
CA LEU A 28 0.48 -7.35 10.16
C LEU A 28 -0.76 -8.25 10.34
N ASP A 29 -1.19 -8.94 9.28
CA ASP A 29 -2.36 -9.82 9.31
C ASP A 29 -2.12 -11.04 10.21
N LYS A 30 -0.86 -11.50 10.36
CA LYS A 30 -0.46 -12.55 11.32
C LYS A 30 -0.29 -12.06 12.76
N LYS A 31 -0.41 -10.74 13.02
CA LYS A 31 -0.12 -10.12 14.32
C LYS A 31 1.31 -10.37 14.82
N GLU A 32 2.27 -10.51 13.91
CA GLU A 32 3.68 -10.79 14.20
C GLU A 32 4.52 -9.50 14.28
N MET A 33 3.91 -8.33 14.13
CA MET A 33 4.63 -7.07 14.21
C MET A 33 4.89 -6.64 15.66
N PRO A 34 6.15 -6.35 16.05
CA PRO A 34 6.49 -5.93 17.40
C PRO A 34 5.90 -4.55 17.75
N SER A 35 5.67 -3.71 16.75
CA SER A 35 4.99 -2.42 16.89
C SER A 35 4.31 -2.02 15.58
N LEU A 36 3.17 -1.36 15.69
CA LEU A 36 2.53 -0.68 14.58
C LEU A 36 3.12 0.72 14.41
N PRO A 37 3.19 1.27 13.19
CA PRO A 37 3.63 2.64 13.00
C PRO A 37 2.75 3.61 13.78
N LYS A 38 3.39 4.57 14.45
CA LYS A 38 2.71 5.60 15.23
C LYS A 38 2.42 6.79 14.33
N PHE A 39 1.15 7.15 14.19
CA PHE A 39 0.76 8.32 13.40
C PHE A 39 1.20 9.62 14.08
N LYS A 40 1.65 10.58 13.26
CA LYS A 40 1.69 12.01 13.64
C LYS A 40 0.32 12.68 13.52
N ASP A 41 -0.60 12.12 12.72
CA ASP A 41 -1.90 12.69 12.43
C ASP A 41 -2.99 11.89 13.17
N GLU A 42 -3.26 12.30 14.41
CA GLU A 42 -4.10 11.59 15.38
C GLU A 42 -5.61 11.81 15.19
N SER A 43 -5.98 12.63 14.21
CA SER A 43 -7.37 13.07 13.93
C SER A 43 -8.31 11.92 13.51
N CYS A 44 -7.79 10.79 13.01
CA CYS A 44 -8.62 9.66 12.59
C CYS A 44 -9.28 8.87 13.75
N PHE A 45 -8.89 9.12 15.01
CA PHE A 45 -9.32 8.31 16.16
C PHE A 45 -9.88 9.12 17.33
N GLU A 46 -10.24 10.39 17.11
CA GLU A 46 -10.57 11.38 18.16
C GLU A 46 -11.63 10.93 19.18
N ASP A 47 -12.51 9.97 18.86
CA ASP A 47 -13.63 9.56 19.72
C ASP A 47 -13.72 8.07 20.10
N LYS A 48 -12.71 7.23 19.78
CA LYS A 48 -12.78 5.78 20.11
C LYS A 48 -11.62 5.34 20.99
N LYS A 49 -11.92 4.59 22.06
CA LYS A 49 -10.93 3.79 22.79
C LYS A 49 -10.08 3.03 21.76
N ARG A 50 -8.82 3.42 21.61
CA ARG A 50 -7.85 2.77 20.72
C ARG A 50 -7.71 1.31 21.17
N THR A 51 -8.38 0.38 20.50
CA THR A 51 -8.06 -1.03 20.67
C THR A 51 -6.98 -1.40 19.67
N VAL A 52 -6.10 -2.32 20.07
CA VAL A 52 -5.06 -2.86 19.20
C VAL A 52 -5.70 -3.39 17.91
N ASP A 53 -6.82 -4.10 18.00
CA ASP A 53 -7.54 -4.63 16.84
C ASP A 53 -8.02 -3.56 15.85
N LEU A 54 -8.46 -2.39 16.33
CA LEU A 54 -8.85 -1.29 15.44
C LEU A 54 -7.66 -0.73 14.66
N MET A 55 -6.49 -0.66 15.29
CA MET A 55 -5.26 -0.21 14.62
C MET A 55 -4.76 -1.22 13.60
N TYR A 56 -4.82 -2.52 13.93
CA TYR A 56 -4.51 -3.60 13.00
C TYR A 56 -5.44 -3.56 11.79
N LYS A 57 -6.76 -3.44 12.02
CA LYS A 57 -7.73 -3.34 10.93
C LYS A 57 -7.47 -2.12 10.05
N PHE A 58 -7.26 -0.95 10.66
CA PHE A 58 -6.95 0.27 9.93
C PHE A 58 -5.73 0.08 9.02
N TRP A 59 -4.62 -0.43 9.55
CA TRP A 59 -3.40 -0.63 8.77
C TRP A 59 -3.54 -1.71 7.71
N SER A 60 -4.29 -2.78 7.98
CA SER A 60 -4.55 -3.84 6.99
C SER A 60 -5.31 -3.27 5.78
N GLU A 61 -6.32 -2.43 6.03
CA GLU A 61 -7.07 -1.73 4.98
C GLU A 61 -6.20 -0.75 4.20
N ARG A 62 -5.34 0.03 4.88
CA ARG A 62 -4.44 0.98 4.20
C ARG A 62 -3.38 0.28 3.37
N LEU A 63 -2.78 -0.80 3.88
CA LEU A 63 -1.82 -1.59 3.14
C LEU A 63 -2.45 -2.23 1.90
N GLU A 64 -3.68 -2.73 2.01
CA GLU A 64 -4.43 -3.22 0.85
C GLU A 64 -4.58 -2.15 -0.24
N GLU A 65 -4.98 -0.94 0.16
CA GLU A 65 -5.11 0.20 -0.75
C GLU A 65 -3.76 0.57 -1.40
N MET A 66 -2.68 0.61 -0.62
CA MET A 66 -1.32 0.92 -1.11
C MET A 66 -0.79 -0.15 -2.06
N ILE A 67 -1.05 -1.43 -1.79
CA ILE A 67 -0.52 -2.55 -2.57
C ILE A 67 -1.09 -2.54 -3.99
N PHE A 68 -2.38 -2.22 -4.14
CA PHE A 68 -3.08 -2.25 -5.42
C PHE A 68 -2.33 -1.62 -6.61
N PRO A 69 -1.88 -0.35 -6.56
CA PRO A 69 -1.16 0.25 -7.68
C PRO A 69 0.14 -0.46 -8.03
N PHE A 70 0.91 -0.92 -7.04
CA PHE A 70 2.19 -1.59 -7.29
C PHE A 70 1.98 -3.01 -7.82
N GLU A 71 0.99 -3.73 -7.30
CA GLU A 71 0.61 -5.03 -7.86
C GLU A 71 0.13 -4.89 -9.30
N TYR A 72 -0.66 -3.84 -9.60
CA TYR A 72 -1.10 -3.56 -10.96
C TYR A 72 0.06 -3.30 -11.93
N TYR A 73 1.06 -2.53 -11.51
CA TYR A 73 2.21 -2.27 -12.36
C TYR A 73 3.09 -3.50 -12.55
N CYS A 74 3.20 -4.39 -11.55
CA CYS A 74 3.96 -5.63 -11.66
C CYS A 74 3.22 -6.73 -12.44
N TYR A 75 1.90 -6.85 -12.22
CA TYR A 75 1.05 -7.95 -12.70
C TYR A 75 -0.29 -7.41 -13.24
N PRO A 76 -0.28 -6.60 -14.31
CA PRO A 76 -1.50 -5.98 -14.85
C PRO A 76 -2.57 -7.00 -15.28
N GLU A 77 -2.17 -8.23 -15.62
CA GLU A 77 -3.02 -9.37 -15.98
C GLU A 77 -4.00 -9.76 -14.86
N ASN A 78 -3.61 -9.56 -13.59
CA ASN A 78 -4.48 -9.87 -12.44
C ASN A 78 -5.73 -8.97 -12.39
N PHE A 79 -5.73 -7.88 -13.15
CA PHE A 79 -6.74 -6.82 -13.08
C PHE A 79 -7.54 -6.66 -14.36
N GLU A 80 -7.42 -7.58 -15.32
CA GLU A 80 -8.14 -7.53 -16.61
C GLU A 80 -9.66 -7.41 -16.45
N ASN A 81 -10.22 -8.03 -15.41
CA ASN A 81 -11.66 -8.03 -15.12
C ASN A 81 -12.16 -6.71 -14.49
N ILE A 82 -11.27 -5.78 -14.15
CA ILE A 82 -11.63 -4.47 -13.57
C ILE A 82 -11.76 -3.44 -14.68
N ARG A 83 -12.87 -2.69 -14.67
CA ARG A 83 -13.11 -1.58 -15.60
C ARG A 83 -11.97 -0.57 -15.54
N ILE A 84 -11.61 -0.01 -16.70
CA ILE A 84 -10.46 0.91 -16.82
C ILE A 84 -10.59 2.12 -15.88
N ASP A 85 -11.78 2.70 -15.75
CA ASP A 85 -11.98 3.89 -14.91
C ASP A 85 -11.88 3.55 -13.41
N GLU A 86 -12.51 2.45 -12.99
CA GLU A 86 -12.38 1.94 -11.61
C GLU A 86 -10.93 1.62 -11.26
N ARG A 87 -10.19 1.05 -12.22
CA ARG A 87 -8.76 0.74 -12.06
C ARG A 87 -7.94 2.01 -11.85
N LYS A 88 -8.17 3.05 -12.65
CA LYS A 88 -7.48 4.35 -12.51
C LYS A 88 -7.75 4.98 -11.15
N GLU A 89 -9.01 4.94 -10.69
CA GLU A 89 -9.39 5.47 -9.38
C GLU A 89 -8.67 4.73 -8.24
N LYS A 90 -8.66 3.39 -8.28
CA LYS A 90 -7.97 2.56 -7.29
C LYS A 90 -6.45 2.78 -7.29
N ILE A 91 -5.84 2.92 -8.47
CA ILE A 91 -4.42 3.26 -8.59
C ILE A 91 -4.13 4.60 -7.92
N GLN A 92 -4.89 5.65 -8.26
CA GLN A 92 -4.67 6.99 -7.71
C GLN A 92 -4.83 6.98 -6.19
N LYS A 93 -5.92 6.41 -5.69
CA LYS A 93 -6.19 6.29 -4.26
C LYS A 93 -5.06 5.57 -3.52
N GLY A 94 -4.58 4.45 -4.07
CA GLY A 94 -3.48 3.70 -3.48
C GLY A 94 -2.17 4.49 -3.41
N LEU A 95 -1.85 5.23 -4.47
CA LEU A 95 -0.66 6.09 -4.52
C LEU A 95 -0.77 7.26 -3.53
N ASP A 96 -1.96 7.85 -3.37
CA ASP A 96 -2.19 8.94 -2.40
C ASP A 96 -2.02 8.44 -0.96
N VAL A 97 -2.57 7.26 -0.66
CA VAL A 97 -2.43 6.62 0.66
C VAL A 97 -0.97 6.25 0.92
N PHE A 98 -0.28 5.69 -0.07
CA PHE A 98 1.15 5.38 0.02
C PHE A 98 1.97 6.64 0.29
N ALA A 99 1.76 7.72 -0.47
CA ALA A 99 2.46 8.98 -0.28
C ALA A 99 2.21 9.59 1.11
N LYS A 100 0.97 9.48 1.61
CA LYS A 100 0.60 9.98 2.94
C LYS A 100 1.37 9.30 4.06
N TYR A 101 1.59 7.99 3.96
CA TYR A 101 2.15 7.18 5.05
C TYR A 101 3.54 6.62 4.77
N PHE A 102 4.16 6.96 3.63
CA PHE A 102 5.45 6.41 3.21
C PHE A 102 6.51 6.47 4.31
N ASN A 103 6.64 7.61 4.98
CA ASN A 103 7.65 7.80 6.03
C ASN A 103 7.38 6.96 7.29
N ASP A 104 6.13 6.55 7.51
CA ASP A 104 5.74 5.76 8.67
C ASP A 104 5.92 4.25 8.42
N LEU A 105 6.08 3.82 7.17
CA LEU A 105 6.15 2.39 6.81
C LEU A 105 7.52 1.73 7.08
N TRP A 106 8.58 2.52 7.28
CA TRP A 106 9.98 2.03 7.31
C TRP A 106 10.63 2.03 8.70
N ILE A 107 9.82 2.07 9.76
CA ILE A 107 10.27 2.19 11.16
C ILE A 107 10.35 0.81 11.83
#